data_AF-A0A397E057-F1
#
_entry.id   AF-A0A397E057-F1
#
_cell.length_a   1.000
_cell.length_b   1.000
_cell.length_c   1.000
_cell.angle_alpha   90.00
_cell.angle_beta   90.00
_cell.angle_gamma   90.00
#
_symmetry.space_group_name_H-M   'P 1'
#
loop_
_entity.id
_entity.type
_entity.pdbx_description
1 polymer ?
#
loop_
_entity_poly.entity_id
_entity_poly.type
_entity_poly.pdbx_seq_one_letter_code
_entity_poly.pdbx_strand_id
1 'polypeptide(L)'
;MPCLFMHGLGEAQTLPLQDSYPSYWGQIHHNAPCCSSVRFARIETINRGWDHPSLQDDFCAAAMNVSGSTCSGRIDKLILVAHSMGNLIASGALASGRCNMAKNVHWISIAAPMEGTKSSNCIEKVCQNEWMAPLSVAIGSMCPAPPAILSMRHMSTVAEPMKQKFKDAQHAWARHVTRLSCGVDTFGVVGVSSLFNSLRNWWVAMWSFHDHPEVDGLVDFSSCTGGRDWDGFGSHAETSLHYKARVNHMDAAFQNGDGWWGSDRKPMQWFQCTL
;
A
#
# COMPACT_ATOMS: atom_id res chain seq x y z
N MET A 1 -15.57 -1.23 -14.97
CA MET A 1 -14.25 -0.87 -15.55
C MET A 1 -13.26 -1.98 -15.21
N PRO A 2 -12.20 -2.21 -16.01
CA PRO A 2 -11.15 -3.13 -15.62
C PRO A 2 -10.44 -2.63 -14.35
N CYS A 3 -9.96 -3.56 -13.53
CA CYS A 3 -9.24 -3.29 -12.30
C CYS A 3 -7.78 -3.71 -12.43
N LEU A 4 -6.88 -2.81 -12.04
CA LEU A 4 -5.47 -3.13 -11.83
C LEU A 4 -5.19 -3.11 -10.32
N PHE A 5 -4.73 -4.25 -9.81
CA PHE A 5 -4.23 -4.38 -8.45
C PHE A 5 -2.71 -4.19 -8.45
N MET A 6 -2.23 -3.11 -7.82
CA MET A 6 -0.83 -2.78 -7.66
C MET A 6 -0.37 -3.08 -6.24
N HIS A 7 0.44 -4.12 -6.11
CA HIS A 7 1.00 -4.56 -4.84
C HIS A 7 2.08 -3.60 -4.33
N GLY A 8 2.50 -3.77 -3.08
CA GLY A 8 3.51 -2.97 -2.40
C GLY A 8 4.91 -3.57 -2.47
N LEU A 9 5.61 -3.56 -1.34
CA LEU A 9 6.92 -4.20 -1.18
C LEU A 9 6.78 -5.73 -1.17
N GLY A 10 7.65 -6.42 -1.90
CA GLY A 10 7.87 -7.87 -1.66
C GLY A 10 8.08 -8.74 -2.90
N GLU A 11 8.02 -8.19 -4.12
CA GLU A 11 8.23 -8.98 -5.34
C GLU A 11 9.68 -8.83 -5.84
N ALA A 12 10.36 -9.96 -6.04
CA ALA A 12 11.76 -10.00 -6.44
C ALA A 12 11.99 -9.86 -7.96
N GLN A 13 10.94 -9.96 -8.77
CA GLN A 13 11.04 -9.88 -10.23
C GLN A 13 9.74 -9.37 -10.86
N THR A 14 9.85 -8.68 -12.00
CA THR A 14 8.68 -8.28 -12.77
C THR A 14 8.16 -9.48 -13.58
N LEU A 15 6.88 -9.80 -13.38
CA LEU A 15 6.17 -10.86 -14.08
C LEU A 15 5.09 -10.25 -14.99
N PRO A 16 4.64 -10.99 -16.04
CA PRO A 16 3.45 -10.61 -16.79
C PRO A 16 2.23 -10.42 -15.88
N LEU A 17 1.29 -9.57 -16.31
CA LEU A 17 0.01 -9.36 -15.60
C LEU A 17 -0.68 -10.70 -15.34
N GLN A 18 -1.09 -10.92 -14.09
CA GLN A 18 -1.72 -12.17 -13.66
C GLN A 18 -3.23 -11.98 -13.48
N ASP A 19 -3.98 -13.06 -13.64
CA ASP A 19 -5.42 -13.11 -13.31
C ASP A 19 -5.69 -13.38 -11.82
N SER A 20 -4.69 -13.89 -11.09
CA SER A 20 -4.75 -14.11 -9.64
C SER A 20 -3.40 -13.84 -8.99
N TYR A 21 -3.43 -13.40 -7.72
CA TYR A 21 -2.23 -13.30 -6.89
C TYR A 21 -2.50 -13.61 -5.40
N PRO A 22 -2.89 -14.86 -5.08
CA PRO A 22 -3.41 -15.19 -3.74
C PRO A 22 -2.41 -15.04 -2.60
N SER A 23 -1.11 -15.20 -2.86
CA SER A 23 -0.08 -15.04 -1.83
C SER A 23 0.02 -13.61 -1.30
N TYR A 24 -0.39 -12.60 -2.09
CA TYR A 24 -0.38 -11.20 -1.68
C TYR A 24 -1.78 -10.66 -1.39
N TRP A 25 -2.73 -10.89 -2.31
CA TRP A 25 -4.06 -10.26 -2.28
C TRP A 25 -5.18 -11.19 -1.81
N GLY A 26 -4.85 -12.40 -1.36
CA GLY A 26 -5.82 -13.44 -1.06
C GLY A 26 -6.75 -13.72 -2.25
N GLN A 27 -8.01 -14.02 -1.96
CA GLN A 27 -9.01 -14.40 -2.97
C GLN A 27 -9.86 -13.21 -3.45
N ILE A 28 -9.32 -11.99 -3.44
CA ILE A 28 -10.08 -10.78 -3.78
C ILE A 28 -10.64 -10.77 -5.21
N HIS A 29 -9.98 -11.47 -6.14
CA HIS A 29 -10.44 -11.58 -7.53
C HIS A 29 -11.79 -12.30 -7.67
N HIS A 30 -12.20 -13.12 -6.69
CA HIS A 30 -13.54 -13.69 -6.60
C HIS A 30 -14.58 -12.76 -5.95
N ASN A 31 -14.12 -11.64 -5.38
CA ASN A 31 -14.89 -10.75 -4.51
C ASN A 31 -14.78 -9.28 -4.96
N ALA A 32 -14.59 -9.07 -6.26
CA ALA A 32 -14.45 -7.77 -6.90
C ALA A 32 -15.59 -7.50 -7.91
N PRO A 33 -16.87 -7.46 -7.46
CA PRO A 33 -18.03 -7.35 -8.35
C PRO A 33 -18.05 -6.04 -9.14
N CYS A 34 -17.29 -5.06 -8.69
CA CYS A 34 -17.18 -3.73 -9.27
C CYS A 34 -16.21 -3.69 -10.49
N CYS A 35 -15.46 -4.76 -10.71
CA CYS A 35 -14.49 -4.92 -11.78
C CYS A 35 -15.07 -5.73 -12.96
N SER A 36 -14.94 -5.21 -14.20
CA SER A 36 -15.29 -6.00 -15.40
C SER A 36 -14.23 -7.04 -15.76
N SER A 37 -13.00 -6.81 -15.30
CA SER A 37 -11.88 -7.76 -15.34
C SER A 37 -10.91 -7.39 -14.22
N VAL A 38 -10.15 -8.36 -13.73
CA VAL A 38 -9.16 -8.15 -12.67
C VAL A 38 -7.79 -8.55 -13.20
N ARG A 39 -6.80 -7.67 -13.02
CA ARG A 39 -5.40 -7.95 -13.34
C ARG A 39 -4.52 -7.54 -12.16
N PHE A 40 -3.52 -8.35 -11.86
CA PHE A 40 -2.54 -8.09 -10.82
C PHE A 40 -1.20 -7.70 -11.46
N ALA A 41 -0.70 -6.52 -11.13
CA ALA A 41 0.67 -6.13 -11.40
C ALA A 41 1.59 -6.83 -10.40
N ARG A 42 2.50 -7.66 -10.91
CA ARG A 42 3.57 -8.30 -10.14
C ARG A 42 4.90 -7.71 -10.60
N ILE A 43 5.19 -6.51 -10.12
CA ILE A 43 6.37 -5.72 -10.52
C ILE A 43 7.46 -5.86 -9.46
N GLU A 44 8.72 -5.96 -9.85
CA GLU A 44 9.87 -5.99 -8.93
C GLU A 44 9.88 -4.73 -8.06
N THR A 45 9.89 -4.91 -6.73
CA THR A 45 9.64 -3.86 -5.73
C THR A 45 10.53 -4.01 -4.49
N ILE A 46 11.62 -4.78 -4.58
CA ILE A 46 12.57 -4.96 -3.48
C ILE A 46 13.79 -4.05 -3.73
N ASN A 47 14.36 -4.15 -4.93
CA ASN A 47 15.63 -3.56 -5.32
C ASN A 47 15.50 -2.16 -5.93
N ARG A 48 14.27 -1.70 -6.19
CA ARG A 48 13.98 -0.36 -6.70
C ARG A 48 13.14 0.43 -5.71
N GLY A 49 13.61 1.63 -5.37
CA GLY A 49 12.84 2.59 -4.59
C GLY A 49 11.55 3.00 -5.30
N TRP A 50 10.53 3.41 -4.55
CA TRP A 50 9.23 3.82 -5.13
C TRP A 50 9.34 4.98 -6.13
N ASP A 51 10.40 5.78 -6.00
CA ASP A 51 10.73 6.92 -6.85
C ASP A 51 11.64 6.56 -8.04
N HIS A 52 11.95 5.27 -8.24
CA HIS A 52 12.82 4.82 -9.30
C HIS A 52 12.14 4.92 -10.67
N PRO A 53 12.79 5.56 -11.67
CA PRO A 53 12.28 5.72 -13.02
C PRO A 53 11.61 4.50 -13.64
N SER A 54 12.36 3.40 -13.75
CA SER A 54 11.87 2.19 -14.42
C SER A 54 10.73 1.50 -13.67
N LEU A 55 10.66 1.65 -12.34
CA LEU A 55 9.57 1.07 -11.55
C LEU A 55 8.26 1.82 -11.83
N GLN A 56 8.35 3.14 -11.94
CA GLN A 56 7.21 3.97 -12.31
C GLN A 56 6.79 3.73 -13.77
N ASP A 57 7.74 3.51 -14.68
CA ASP A 57 7.45 3.13 -16.07
C ASP A 57 6.74 1.77 -16.15
N ASP A 58 7.19 0.76 -15.38
CA ASP A 58 6.53 -0.55 -15.29
C ASP A 58 5.06 -0.40 -14.81
N PHE A 59 4.83 0.44 -13.79
CA PHE A 59 3.48 0.75 -13.32
C PHE A 59 2.64 1.41 -14.42
N CYS A 60 3.16 2.46 -15.06
CA CYS A 60 2.45 3.16 -16.12
C CYS A 60 2.10 2.20 -17.28
N ALA A 61 3.03 1.33 -17.69
CA ALA A 61 2.80 0.34 -18.73
C ALA A 61 1.71 -0.67 -18.34
N ALA A 62 1.73 -1.18 -17.10
CA ALA A 62 0.69 -2.07 -16.59
C ALA A 62 -0.69 -1.38 -16.59
N ALA A 63 -0.78 -0.15 -16.07
CA ALA A 63 -2.02 0.61 -16.00
C ALA A 63 -2.57 0.96 -17.40
N MET A 64 -1.71 1.35 -18.34
CA MET A 64 -2.11 1.62 -19.72
C MET A 64 -2.59 0.36 -20.46
N ASN A 65 -1.93 -0.78 -20.24
CA ASN A 65 -2.34 -2.06 -20.82
C ASN A 65 -3.74 -2.46 -20.33
N VAL A 66 -3.96 -2.44 -19.01
CA VAL A 66 -5.25 -2.84 -18.43
C VAL A 66 -6.38 -1.86 -18.76
N SER A 67 -6.09 -0.56 -18.85
CA SER A 67 -7.08 0.43 -19.29
C SER A 67 -7.46 0.32 -20.76
N GLY A 68 -6.65 -0.37 -21.58
CA GLY A 68 -6.79 -0.36 -23.03
C GLY A 68 -6.59 1.03 -23.63
N SER A 69 -5.76 1.88 -23.00
CA SER A 69 -5.57 3.25 -23.44
C SER A 69 -4.91 3.31 -24.81
N THR A 70 -5.53 4.05 -25.72
CA THR A 70 -5.02 4.32 -27.08
C THR A 70 -4.20 5.60 -27.16
N CYS A 71 -4.18 6.41 -26.09
CA CYS A 71 -3.41 7.65 -26.01
C CYS A 71 -2.12 7.41 -25.23
N SER A 72 -0.98 7.63 -25.87
CA SER A 72 0.34 7.47 -25.24
C SER A 72 0.43 8.28 -23.94
N GLY A 73 0.80 7.62 -22.84
CA GLY A 73 1.08 8.25 -21.55
C GLY A 73 -0.15 8.65 -20.71
N ARG A 74 -1.38 8.26 -21.09
CA ARG A 74 -2.59 8.58 -20.32
C ARG A 74 -3.35 7.31 -19.92
N ILE A 75 -3.61 7.13 -18.64
CA ILE A 75 -4.44 6.07 -18.06
C ILE A 75 -5.91 6.53 -18.04
N ASP A 76 -6.84 5.72 -18.53
CA ASP A 76 -8.27 6.05 -18.68
C ASP A 76 -9.14 4.83 -18.32
N LYS A 77 -10.38 5.01 -17.85
CA LYS A 77 -11.34 3.89 -17.58
C LYS A 77 -10.75 2.75 -16.73
N LEU A 78 -10.04 3.08 -15.66
CA LEU A 78 -9.37 2.09 -14.80
C LEU A 78 -9.83 2.24 -13.36
N ILE A 79 -10.05 1.13 -12.65
CA ILE A 79 -10.05 1.12 -11.19
C ILE A 79 -8.66 0.69 -10.75
N LEU A 80 -7.90 1.60 -10.17
CA LEU A 80 -6.61 1.31 -9.58
C LEU A 80 -6.80 0.95 -8.11
N VAL A 81 -6.46 -0.27 -7.74
CA VAL A 81 -6.40 -0.72 -6.35
C VAL A 81 -4.93 -0.84 -5.97
N ALA A 82 -4.43 0.07 -5.16
CA ALA A 82 -3.02 0.11 -4.79
C ALA A 82 -2.85 -0.07 -3.29
N HIS A 83 -1.92 -0.94 -2.90
CA HIS A 83 -1.61 -1.25 -1.51
C HIS A 83 -0.19 -0.81 -1.15
N SER A 84 -0.01 -0.24 0.06
CA SER A 84 1.32 0.05 0.61
C SER A 84 2.17 0.87 -0.36
N MET A 85 3.42 0.47 -0.60
CA MET A 85 4.34 1.09 -1.56
C MET A 85 3.76 1.26 -2.97
N GLY A 86 2.79 0.43 -3.38
CA GLY A 86 2.10 0.56 -4.66
C GLY A 86 1.45 1.94 -4.85
N ASN A 87 0.99 2.56 -3.76
CA ASN A 87 0.46 3.94 -3.80
C ASN A 87 1.57 4.97 -4.05
N LEU A 88 2.73 4.81 -3.42
CA LEU A 88 3.90 5.69 -3.66
C LEU A 88 4.41 5.55 -5.09
N ILE A 89 4.47 4.34 -5.63
CA ILE A 89 4.88 4.10 -7.03
C ILE A 89 3.92 4.79 -7.99
N ALA A 90 2.62 4.56 -7.82
CA ALA A 90 1.60 5.17 -8.68
C ALA A 90 1.63 6.70 -8.59
N SER A 91 1.63 7.25 -7.37
CA SER A 91 1.62 8.69 -7.14
C SER A 91 2.91 9.37 -7.61
N GLY A 92 4.06 8.72 -7.39
CA GLY A 92 5.36 9.16 -7.87
C GLY A 92 5.43 9.21 -9.40
N ALA A 93 4.88 8.21 -10.08
CA ALA A 93 4.82 8.19 -11.54
C ALA A 93 4.00 9.37 -12.12
N LEU A 94 2.90 9.74 -11.46
CA LEU A 94 2.11 10.91 -11.83
C LEU A 94 2.86 12.21 -11.51
N ALA A 95 3.46 12.30 -10.32
CA ALA A 95 4.20 13.48 -9.88
C ALA A 95 5.40 13.77 -10.78
N SER A 96 6.10 12.74 -11.25
CA SER A 96 7.24 12.87 -12.17
C SER A 96 6.83 12.98 -13.65
N GLY A 97 5.53 12.96 -13.96
CA GLY A 97 5.03 13.08 -15.33
C GLY A 97 5.30 11.88 -16.23
N ARG A 98 5.55 10.69 -15.69
CA ARG A 98 5.76 9.46 -16.49
C ARG A 98 4.49 8.96 -17.16
N CYS A 99 3.38 9.12 -16.45
CA CYS A 99 2.05 8.98 -17.02
C CYS A 99 1.09 9.95 -16.33
N ASN A 100 -0.09 10.12 -16.92
CA ASN A 100 -1.16 10.95 -16.38
C ASN A 100 -2.43 10.12 -16.20
N MET A 101 -3.28 10.50 -15.26
CA MET A 101 -4.60 9.89 -15.07
C MET A 101 -5.71 10.77 -15.62
N ALA A 102 -6.65 10.15 -16.31
CA ALA A 102 -7.92 10.75 -16.68
C ALA A 102 -8.87 10.90 -15.49
N LYS A 103 -9.96 11.64 -15.70
CA LYS A 103 -11.02 11.83 -14.69
C LYS A 103 -11.84 10.57 -14.42
N ASN A 104 -11.84 9.61 -15.33
CA ASN A 104 -12.58 8.35 -15.22
C ASN A 104 -11.71 7.21 -14.66
N VAL A 105 -10.66 7.54 -13.92
CA VAL A 105 -9.88 6.61 -13.13
C VAL A 105 -10.38 6.68 -11.69
N HIS A 106 -10.73 5.53 -11.11
CA HIS A 106 -11.08 5.42 -9.70
C HIS A 106 -9.90 4.80 -8.96
N TRP A 107 -9.32 5.54 -8.02
CA TRP A 107 -8.20 5.03 -7.23
C TRP A 107 -8.66 4.71 -5.80
N ILE A 108 -8.54 3.43 -5.45
CA ILE A 108 -8.73 2.86 -4.12
C ILE A 108 -7.34 2.70 -3.49
N SER A 109 -7.03 3.56 -2.52
CA SER A 109 -5.74 3.61 -1.83
C SER A 109 -5.82 2.86 -0.51
N ILE A 110 -4.99 1.84 -0.33
CA ILE A 110 -5.00 0.95 0.83
C ILE A 110 -3.65 1.01 1.55
N ALA A 111 -3.67 1.33 2.85
CA ALA A 111 -2.50 1.31 3.75
C ALA A 111 -1.26 2.04 3.18
N ALA A 112 -1.48 3.21 2.57
CA ALA A 112 -0.49 3.92 1.78
C ALA A 112 0.52 4.68 2.67
N PRO A 113 1.84 4.47 2.58
CA PRO A 113 2.80 5.26 3.38
C PRO A 113 3.07 6.62 2.73
N MET A 114 2.07 7.52 2.68
CA MET A 114 2.18 8.79 1.96
C MET A 114 3.14 9.79 2.61
N GLU A 115 3.42 9.65 3.91
CA GLU A 115 4.47 10.38 4.61
C GLU A 115 5.74 9.52 4.79
N GLY A 116 5.79 8.34 4.16
CA GLY A 116 6.75 7.28 4.46
C GLY A 116 6.37 6.55 5.75
N THR A 117 7.29 5.77 6.30
CA THR A 117 7.06 5.01 7.53
C THR A 117 8.30 4.98 8.41
N LYS A 118 8.09 5.11 9.73
CA LYS A 118 9.13 4.88 10.73
C LYS A 118 9.53 3.41 10.87
N SER A 119 8.71 2.48 10.39
CA SER A 119 9.10 1.07 10.27
C SER A 119 10.30 0.88 9.35
N SER A 120 10.36 1.61 8.23
CA SER A 120 11.56 1.62 7.38
C SER A 120 12.79 2.20 8.10
N ASN A 121 12.61 3.24 8.92
CA ASN A 121 13.69 3.78 9.75
C ASN A 121 14.16 2.78 10.81
N CYS A 122 13.24 2.05 11.43
CA CYS A 122 13.55 1.00 12.41
C CYS A 122 14.36 -0.12 11.74
N ILE A 123 13.89 -0.63 10.59
CA ILE A 123 14.57 -1.70 9.84
C ILE A 123 15.98 -1.27 9.41
N GLU A 124 16.14 -0.04 8.89
CA GLU A 124 17.46 0.50 8.54
C GLU A 124 18.41 0.47 9.75
N LYS A 125 17.95 0.98 10.90
CA LYS A 125 18.73 1.00 12.14
C LYS A 125 19.12 -0.40 12.61
N VAL A 126 18.17 -1.35 12.59
CA VAL A 126 18.44 -2.75 12.97
C VAL A 126 19.47 -3.38 12.05
N CYS A 127 19.37 -3.17 10.73
CA CYS A 127 20.34 -3.72 9.77
C CYS A 127 21.74 -3.08 9.86
N GLN A 128 21.86 -1.88 10.41
CA GLN A 128 23.15 -1.17 10.57
C GLN A 128 23.81 -1.43 11.93
N ASN A 129 23.13 -2.05 12.88
CA ASN A 129 23.63 -2.23 14.25
C ASN A 129 23.64 -3.69 14.67
N GLU A 130 24.84 -4.27 14.74
CA GLU A 130 25.06 -5.65 15.16
C GLU A 130 24.52 -5.94 16.57
N TRP A 131 24.47 -4.95 17.47
CA TRP A 131 23.88 -5.12 18.80
C TRP A 131 22.36 -5.33 18.76
N MET A 132 21.70 -4.88 17.68
CA MET A 132 20.28 -5.12 17.42
C MET A 132 20.05 -6.40 16.61
N ALA A 133 21.09 -7.20 16.32
CA ALA A 133 20.97 -8.48 15.61
C ALA A 133 19.99 -9.48 16.27
N PRO A 134 19.84 -9.56 17.61
CA PRO A 134 18.79 -10.39 18.21
C PRO A 134 17.37 -9.96 17.79
N LEU A 135 17.18 -8.66 17.48
CA LEU A 135 15.92 -8.11 16.98
C LEU A 135 15.72 -8.40 15.48
N SER A 136 16.77 -8.83 14.77
CA SER A 136 16.70 -9.13 13.34
C SER A 136 15.82 -10.34 13.02
N VAL A 137 15.62 -11.25 13.98
CA VAL A 137 14.76 -12.43 13.82
C VAL A 137 13.33 -12.03 13.45
N ALA A 138 12.83 -10.91 13.99
CA ALA A 138 11.51 -10.39 13.65
C ALA A 138 11.48 -9.83 12.22
N ILE A 139 12.50 -9.10 11.78
CA ILE A 139 12.54 -8.51 10.42
C ILE A 139 13.04 -9.50 9.34
N GLY A 140 13.41 -10.73 9.73
CA GLY A 140 13.78 -11.81 8.82
C GLY A 140 14.99 -11.47 7.94
N SER A 141 14.98 -11.95 6.70
CA SER A 141 16.05 -11.74 5.70
C SER A 141 16.03 -10.36 5.03
N MET A 142 15.52 -9.33 5.71
CA MET A 142 15.43 -7.96 5.17
C MET A 142 16.73 -7.16 5.32
N CYS A 143 17.80 -7.77 5.85
CA CYS A 143 19.12 -7.14 5.95
C CYS A 143 20.08 -7.70 4.87
N PRO A 144 20.88 -6.83 4.21
CA PRO A 144 20.87 -5.37 4.32
C PRO A 144 19.55 -4.78 3.82
N ALA A 145 19.11 -3.67 4.44
CA ALA A 145 17.83 -3.03 4.11
C ALA A 145 17.79 -2.70 2.61
N PRO A 146 16.85 -3.28 1.83
CA PRO A 146 16.83 -3.13 0.40
C PRO A 146 16.41 -1.70 0.00
N PRO A 147 16.77 -1.23 -1.21
CA PRO A 147 16.47 0.12 -1.69
C PRO A 147 15.00 0.52 -1.55
N ALA A 148 14.06 -0.39 -1.78
CA ALA A 148 12.64 -0.14 -1.60
C ALA A 148 12.29 0.26 -0.15
N ILE A 149 12.79 -0.48 0.85
CA ILE A 149 12.59 -0.15 2.27
C ILE A 149 13.19 1.23 2.58
N LEU A 150 14.43 1.48 2.17
CA LEU A 150 15.13 2.73 2.42
C LEU A 150 14.47 3.95 1.77
N SER A 151 13.81 3.76 0.62
CA SER A 151 13.07 4.82 -0.07
C SER A 151 11.79 5.23 0.67
N MET A 152 11.25 4.37 1.53
CA MET A 152 10.02 4.63 2.29
C MET A 152 10.26 5.17 3.70
N ARG A 153 11.49 5.57 4.06
CA ARG A 153 11.74 6.22 5.36
C ARG A 153 10.86 7.44 5.54
N HIS A 154 10.41 7.64 6.77
CA HIS A 154 9.48 8.72 7.09
C HIS A 154 10.03 10.08 6.67
N MET A 155 9.19 10.92 6.07
CA MET A 155 9.60 12.17 5.42
C MET A 155 10.23 13.19 6.39
N SER A 156 10.01 13.05 7.70
CA SER A 156 10.67 13.85 8.74
C SER A 156 12.15 13.47 8.97
N THR A 157 12.61 12.34 8.42
CA THR A 157 13.95 11.78 8.65
C THR A 157 14.84 11.79 7.41
N VAL A 158 14.30 12.19 6.25
CA VAL A 158 15.01 12.18 4.97
C VAL A 158 15.43 13.59 4.56
N ALA A 159 16.40 13.69 3.67
CA ALA A 159 16.84 14.97 3.11
C ALA A 159 15.75 15.63 2.25
N GLU A 160 15.85 16.94 2.09
CA GLU A 160 14.84 17.76 1.38
C GLU A 160 14.47 17.27 -0.03
N PRO A 161 15.39 16.75 -0.89
CA PRO A 161 14.99 16.22 -2.19
C PRO A 161 13.98 15.06 -2.10
N MET A 162 14.16 14.15 -1.14
CA MET A 162 13.22 13.04 -0.94
C MET A 162 11.92 13.52 -0.28
N LYS A 163 12.02 14.45 0.67
CA LYS A 163 10.85 15.08 1.28
C LYS A 163 9.97 15.79 0.25
N GLN A 164 10.57 16.45 -0.73
CA GLN A 164 9.85 17.08 -1.82
C GLN A 164 9.14 16.04 -2.70
N LYS A 165 9.80 14.91 -3.02
CA LYS A 165 9.16 13.80 -3.74
C LYS A 165 7.93 13.28 -3.01
N PHE A 166 7.97 13.11 -1.68
CA PHE A 166 6.79 12.74 -0.89
C PHE A 166 5.66 13.76 -1.01
N LYS A 167 5.97 15.05 -0.92
CA LYS A 167 4.96 16.13 -1.07
C LYS A 167 4.33 16.13 -2.46
N ASP A 168 5.14 15.96 -3.50
CA ASP A 168 4.66 15.92 -4.90
C ASP A 168 3.79 14.68 -5.13
N ALA A 169 4.22 13.52 -4.61
CA ALA A 169 3.44 12.29 -4.61
C ALA A 169 2.10 12.46 -3.87
N GLN A 170 2.10 13.02 -2.66
CA GLN A 170 0.88 13.32 -1.91
C GLN A 170 -0.08 14.23 -2.69
N HIS A 171 0.44 15.25 -3.38
CA HIS A 171 -0.38 16.14 -4.19
C HIS A 171 -0.97 15.42 -5.41
N ALA A 172 -0.21 14.57 -6.08
CA ALA A 172 -0.71 13.75 -7.18
C ALA A 172 -1.77 12.75 -6.69
N TRP A 173 -1.49 12.04 -5.60
CA TRP A 173 -2.37 11.07 -4.97
C TRP A 173 -3.70 11.70 -4.54
N ALA A 174 -3.67 12.78 -3.76
CA ALA A 174 -4.88 13.43 -3.23
C ALA A 174 -5.82 13.97 -4.32
N ARG A 175 -5.30 14.27 -5.53
CA ARG A 175 -6.12 14.72 -6.67
C ARG A 175 -6.91 13.60 -7.35
N HIS A 176 -6.50 12.34 -7.18
CA HIS A 176 -7.03 11.21 -7.95
C HIS A 176 -7.63 10.10 -7.10
N VAL A 177 -7.31 10.06 -5.80
CA VAL A 177 -7.90 9.08 -4.89
C VAL A 177 -9.38 9.33 -4.68
N THR A 178 -10.13 8.24 -4.74
CA THR A 178 -11.60 8.23 -4.59
C THR A 178 -12.04 7.54 -3.31
N ARG A 179 -11.21 6.61 -2.79
CA ARG A 179 -11.47 5.81 -1.59
C ARG A 179 -10.14 5.54 -0.88
N LEU A 180 -10.18 5.57 0.44
CA LEU A 180 -9.04 5.24 1.30
C LEU A 180 -9.45 4.12 2.24
N SER A 181 -8.53 3.19 2.51
CA SER A 181 -8.62 2.25 3.63
C SER A 181 -7.31 2.27 4.41
N CYS A 182 -7.41 2.60 5.70
CA CYS A 182 -6.29 2.70 6.62
C CYS A 182 -6.46 1.71 7.76
N GLY A 183 -5.46 0.84 7.93
CA GLY A 183 -5.39 -0.08 9.06
C GLY A 183 -5.02 0.66 10.35
N VAL A 184 -5.63 0.27 11.47
CA VAL A 184 -5.39 0.89 12.79
C VAL A 184 -5.10 -0.13 13.89
N ASP A 185 -4.90 -1.40 13.55
CA ASP A 185 -4.65 -2.49 14.52
C ASP A 185 -3.47 -3.36 14.07
N THR A 186 -2.39 -3.32 14.86
CA THR A 186 -1.14 -4.05 14.58
C THR A 186 -1.31 -5.57 14.54
N PHE A 187 -2.27 -6.13 15.28
CA PHE A 187 -2.51 -7.57 15.32
C PHE A 187 -3.41 -8.00 14.16
N GLY A 188 -4.42 -7.20 13.86
CA GLY A 188 -5.34 -7.38 12.74
C GLY A 188 -6.46 -8.40 12.98
N VAL A 189 -6.88 -9.08 11.92
CA VAL A 189 -7.92 -10.11 11.96
C VAL A 189 -7.31 -11.37 12.57
N VAL A 190 -7.77 -11.74 13.77
CA VAL A 190 -7.25 -12.92 14.48
C VAL A 190 -7.73 -14.20 13.80
N GLY A 191 -6.85 -14.81 12.99
CA GLY A 191 -6.94 -16.18 12.51
C GLY A 191 -5.72 -17.00 12.96
N VAL A 192 -5.89 -18.31 13.20
CA VAL A 192 -4.85 -19.22 13.74
C VAL A 192 -3.58 -19.28 12.87
N SER A 193 -3.65 -18.85 11.60
CA SER A 193 -2.57 -18.85 10.61
C SER A 193 -1.67 -17.61 10.62
N SER A 194 -1.91 -16.59 11.44
CA SER A 194 -1.17 -15.32 11.36
C SER A 194 -0.45 -14.87 12.64
N LEU A 195 -0.52 -15.62 13.76
CA LEU A 195 0.04 -15.15 15.04
C LEU A 195 1.52 -14.73 14.94
N PHE A 196 2.35 -15.45 14.19
CA PHE A 196 3.74 -15.06 13.94
C PHE A 196 3.88 -13.74 13.17
N ASN A 197 3.08 -13.52 12.13
CA ASN A 197 3.10 -12.28 11.35
C ASN A 197 2.56 -11.12 12.19
N SER A 198 1.49 -11.32 12.96
CA SER A 198 0.93 -10.33 13.89
C SER A 198 1.94 -9.96 14.97
N LEU A 199 2.63 -10.93 15.58
CA LEU A 199 3.68 -10.67 16.58
C LEU A 199 4.88 -9.93 15.98
N ARG A 200 5.31 -10.31 14.77
CA ARG A 200 6.34 -9.56 14.03
C ARG A 200 5.92 -8.12 13.79
N ASN A 201 4.73 -7.89 13.25
CA ASN A 201 4.25 -6.55 12.93
C ASN A 201 4.08 -5.70 14.19
N TRP A 202 3.55 -6.29 15.27
CA TRP A 202 3.48 -5.65 16.58
C TRP A 202 4.87 -5.26 17.09
N TRP A 203 5.85 -6.14 16.96
CA TRP A 203 7.25 -5.86 17.32
C TRP A 203 7.78 -4.65 16.53
N VAL A 204 7.69 -4.70 15.20
CA VAL A 204 8.17 -3.59 14.35
C VAL A 204 7.48 -2.28 14.72
N ALA A 205 6.16 -2.26 14.87
CA ALA A 205 5.42 -1.05 15.27
C ALA A 205 5.89 -0.50 16.63
N MET A 206 6.07 -1.37 17.63
CA MET A 206 6.53 -0.99 18.97
C MET A 206 7.90 -0.30 18.95
N TRP A 207 8.83 -0.79 18.11
CA TRP A 207 10.20 -0.25 18.03
C TRP A 207 10.36 0.89 17.01
N SER A 208 9.31 1.19 16.24
CA SER A 208 9.34 2.26 15.25
C SER A 208 9.00 3.64 15.81
N PHE A 209 8.39 3.70 17.00
CA PHE A 209 7.99 4.95 17.65
C PHE A 209 7.20 5.87 16.71
N HIS A 210 6.15 5.31 16.07
CA HIS A 210 5.26 6.03 15.17
C HIS A 210 4.70 7.30 15.79
N ASP A 211 4.46 8.33 14.96
CA ASP A 211 3.95 9.62 15.42
C ASP A 211 2.48 9.55 15.86
N HIS A 212 1.74 8.56 15.35
CA HIS A 212 0.34 8.32 15.66
C HIS A 212 0.14 6.95 16.34
N PRO A 213 -0.72 6.85 17.38
CA PRO A 213 -0.92 5.60 18.13
C PRO A 213 -1.65 4.51 17.34
N GLU A 214 -2.49 4.91 16.37
CA GLU A 214 -3.16 4.00 15.45
C GLU A 214 -2.24 3.64 14.29
N VAL A 215 -1.88 2.36 14.22
CA VAL A 215 -0.90 1.83 13.27
C VAL A 215 -1.28 0.41 12.86
N ASP A 216 -1.16 0.11 11.56
CA ASP A 216 -1.49 -1.20 11.00
C ASP A 216 -0.39 -2.26 11.20
N GLY A 217 0.66 -1.91 11.95
CA GLY A 217 1.87 -2.72 12.13
C GLY A 217 3.08 -2.19 11.37
N LEU A 218 2.87 -1.42 10.31
CA LEU A 218 3.95 -0.84 9.50
C LEU A 218 3.72 0.63 9.16
N VAL A 219 2.50 1.07 8.95
CA VAL A 219 2.13 2.43 8.56
C VAL A 219 1.12 2.97 9.55
N ASP A 220 1.40 4.14 10.10
CA ASP A 220 0.48 4.82 11.00
C ASP A 220 -0.60 5.59 10.25
N PHE A 221 -1.70 5.87 10.95
CA PHE A 221 -2.89 6.46 10.35
C PHE A 221 -2.62 7.82 9.69
N SER A 222 -1.75 8.67 10.24
CA SER A 222 -1.39 9.96 9.64
C SER A 222 -0.73 9.76 8.28
N SER A 223 0.26 8.88 8.21
CA SER A 223 0.92 8.57 6.94
C SER A 223 -0.05 7.94 5.94
N CYS A 224 -1.00 7.13 6.39
CA CYS A 224 -2.04 6.54 5.54
C CYS A 224 -2.97 7.57 4.89
N THR A 225 -3.33 8.63 5.62
CA THR A 225 -4.16 9.73 5.08
C THR A 225 -3.36 10.81 4.38
N GLY A 226 -2.02 10.72 4.41
CA GLY A 226 -1.10 11.75 3.93
C GLY A 226 -1.18 13.04 4.77
N GLY A 227 -1.43 12.92 6.07
CA GLY A 227 -1.58 14.04 6.99
C GLY A 227 -2.80 14.92 6.72
N ARG A 228 -3.80 14.40 6.02
CA ARG A 228 -5.01 15.13 5.61
C ARG A 228 -6.25 14.61 6.35
N ASP A 229 -7.15 15.53 6.66
CA ASP A 229 -8.50 15.20 7.10
C ASP A 229 -9.35 14.93 5.86
N TRP A 230 -9.84 13.69 5.76
CA TRP A 230 -10.76 13.30 4.68
C TRP A 230 -12.17 13.12 5.24
N ASP A 231 -13.14 13.71 4.56
CA ASP A 231 -14.56 13.54 4.89
C ASP A 231 -15.02 12.09 4.68
N GLY A 232 -15.88 11.59 5.56
CA GLY A 232 -16.48 10.26 5.41
C GLY A 232 -15.59 9.09 5.83
N PHE A 233 -14.53 9.33 6.62
CA PHE A 233 -13.86 8.27 7.36
C PHE A 233 -14.78 7.66 8.41
N GLY A 234 -14.89 6.33 8.40
CA GLY A 234 -15.69 5.57 9.34
C GLY A 234 -15.18 4.14 9.48
N SER A 235 -15.69 3.44 10.47
CA SER A 235 -15.30 2.06 10.80
C SER A 235 -16.37 1.03 10.42
N HIS A 236 -17.34 1.42 9.59
CA HIS A 236 -18.42 0.54 9.13
C HIS A 236 -18.24 0.17 7.66
N ALA A 237 -18.01 -1.11 7.36
CA ALA A 237 -17.63 -1.59 6.03
C ALA A 237 -18.64 -1.21 4.92
N GLU A 238 -19.94 -1.23 5.20
CA GLU A 238 -20.94 -0.99 4.16
C GLU A 238 -21.23 0.49 3.88
N THR A 239 -20.91 1.39 4.83
CA THR A 239 -21.38 2.79 4.78
C THR A 239 -20.26 3.82 4.80
N SER A 240 -19.04 3.43 5.13
CA SER A 240 -17.91 4.36 5.22
C SER A 240 -17.31 4.62 3.84
N LEU A 241 -17.26 5.90 3.45
CA LEU A 241 -16.61 6.33 2.20
C LEU A 241 -15.10 6.04 2.23
N HIS A 242 -14.49 6.31 3.37
CA HIS A 242 -13.11 5.99 3.69
C HIS A 242 -13.11 5.10 4.93
N TYR A 243 -12.32 4.04 4.91
CA TYR A 243 -12.44 2.98 5.88
C TYR A 243 -11.30 2.99 6.86
N LYS A 244 -11.67 3.21 8.12
CA LYS A 244 -10.79 3.07 9.28
C LYS A 244 -10.92 1.63 9.77
N ALA A 245 -10.08 0.78 9.22
CA ALA A 245 -10.14 -0.67 9.37
C ALA A 245 -9.29 -1.11 10.56
N ARG A 246 -9.87 -1.85 11.50
CA ARG A 246 -9.18 -2.50 12.60
C ARG A 246 -8.47 -3.79 12.13
N VAL A 247 -7.58 -3.62 11.17
CA VAL A 247 -6.82 -4.68 10.49
C VAL A 247 -5.32 -4.30 10.46
N ASN A 248 -4.45 -5.30 10.35
CA ASN A 248 -3.02 -5.07 10.15
C ASN A 248 -2.70 -4.80 8.67
N HIS A 249 -1.44 -4.45 8.39
CA HIS A 249 -0.99 -4.06 7.05
C HIS A 249 -1.26 -5.14 5.98
N MET A 250 -1.19 -6.42 6.34
CA MET A 250 -1.40 -7.52 5.39
C MET A 250 -2.88 -7.87 5.23
N ASP A 251 -3.65 -7.79 6.31
CA ASP A 251 -5.10 -7.96 6.28
C ASP A 251 -5.78 -6.86 5.47
N ALA A 252 -5.23 -5.64 5.47
CA ALA A 252 -5.68 -4.55 4.61
C ALA A 252 -5.61 -4.91 3.12
N ALA A 253 -4.66 -5.77 2.72
CA ALA A 253 -4.54 -6.31 1.37
C ALA A 253 -5.43 -7.54 1.11
N PHE A 254 -6.45 -7.76 1.94
CA PHE A 254 -7.43 -8.85 1.83
C PHE A 254 -6.85 -10.27 2.01
N GLN A 255 -5.59 -10.38 2.46
CA GLN A 255 -4.86 -11.65 2.48
C GLN A 255 -5.58 -12.73 3.29
N ASN A 256 -6.15 -12.36 4.45
CA ASN A 256 -6.89 -13.26 5.34
C ASN A 256 -8.42 -13.08 5.25
N GLY A 257 -8.90 -12.21 4.36
CA GLY A 257 -10.30 -11.86 4.21
C GLY A 257 -10.93 -11.15 5.41
N ASP A 258 -12.24 -11.33 5.58
CA ASP A 258 -13.02 -10.63 6.60
C ASP A 258 -12.97 -11.34 7.96
N GLY A 259 -12.84 -10.53 9.01
CA GLY A 259 -12.99 -10.97 10.38
C GLY A 259 -14.41 -11.40 10.72
N TRP A 260 -14.51 -12.35 11.65
CA TRP A 260 -15.79 -12.89 12.11
C TRP A 260 -16.68 -11.84 12.78
N TRP A 261 -16.07 -10.89 13.50
CA TRP A 261 -16.79 -9.89 14.31
C TRP A 261 -16.31 -8.48 13.99
N GLY A 262 -17.21 -7.50 14.12
CA GLY A 262 -16.92 -6.09 13.91
C GLY A 262 -17.03 -5.68 12.45
N SER A 263 -17.73 -4.57 12.18
CA SER A 263 -17.81 -3.97 10.84
C SER A 263 -16.49 -3.30 10.43
N ASP A 264 -15.61 -3.06 11.41
CA ASP A 264 -14.27 -2.49 11.28
C ASP A 264 -13.21 -3.53 10.90
N ARG A 265 -13.58 -4.81 10.77
CA ARG A 265 -12.68 -5.93 10.43
C ARG A 265 -13.05 -6.61 9.12
N LYS A 266 -13.79 -5.92 8.25
CA LYS A 266 -14.31 -6.50 7.00
C LYS A 266 -13.78 -5.78 5.75
N PRO A 267 -12.46 -5.86 5.46
CA PRO A 267 -11.87 -5.18 4.31
C PRO A 267 -12.46 -5.64 2.97
N MET A 268 -12.80 -6.93 2.80
CA MET A 268 -13.42 -7.43 1.57
C MET A 268 -14.84 -6.90 1.41
N GLN A 269 -15.65 -6.94 2.47
CA GLN A 269 -16.99 -6.36 2.43
C GLN A 269 -16.96 -4.88 2.09
N TRP A 270 -16.05 -4.11 2.71
CA TRP A 270 -15.87 -2.70 2.36
C TRP A 270 -15.54 -2.54 0.89
N PHE A 271 -14.56 -3.28 0.37
CA PHE A 271 -14.16 -3.23 -1.04
C PHE A 271 -15.33 -3.49 -2.01
N GLN A 272 -16.19 -4.46 -1.71
CA GLN A 272 -17.35 -4.76 -2.56
C GLN A 272 -18.32 -3.58 -2.71
N CYS A 273 -18.40 -2.72 -1.70
CA CYS A 273 -19.28 -1.54 -1.66
C CYS A 273 -18.57 -0.23 -2.08
N THR A 274 -17.34 -0.28 -2.58
CA THR A 274 -16.52 0.92 -2.77
C THR A 274 -16.66 1.66 -4.10
N LEU A 275 -17.46 1.19 -5.06
CA LEU A 275 -17.71 1.88 -6.33
C LEU A 275 -19.13 2.45 -6.45
#